data_AF-A0A136III0-F1
#
_entry.id   AF-A0A136III0-F1
#
_cell.length_a   1.000
_cell.length_b   1.000
_cell.length_c   1.000
_cell.angle_alpha   90.00
_cell.angle_beta   90.00
_cell.angle_gamma   90.00
#
_symmetry.space_group_name_H-M   'P 1'
#
loop_
_entity.id
_entity.type
_entity.pdbx_description
1 polymer ?
#
loop_
_entity_poly.entity_id
_entity_poly.type
_entity_poly.pdbx_seq_one_letter_code
_entity_poly.pdbx_strand_id
1 'polypeptide(L)' 'PTFQDPYAKRQWQLEHMAAFRVFARKGYTEGTAGHISVRDPVDPSTFWINP' A
#
# COMPACT_ATOMS: atom_id res chain seq x y z
N PRO A 1 0.15 -13.34 -5.97
CA PRO A 1 0.61 -13.40 -7.38
C PRO A 1 2.14 -13.37 -7.41
N THR A 2 2.76 -14.01 -8.40
CA THR A 2 4.21 -13.96 -8.62
C THR A 2 4.50 -13.02 -9.78
N PHE A 3 5.45 -12.10 -9.60
CA PHE A 3 5.82 -11.10 -10.61
C PHE A 3 7.29 -11.26 -10.97
N GLN A 4 7.59 -11.32 -12.27
CA GLN A 4 8.95 -11.30 -12.79
C GLN A 4 9.42 -9.86 -13.04
N ASP A 5 8.51 -8.98 -13.43
CA ASP A 5 8.77 -7.54 -13.60
C ASP A 5 8.45 -6.77 -12.30
N PRO A 6 9.43 -6.06 -11.70
CA PRO A 6 9.21 -5.26 -10.50
C PRO A 6 8.25 -4.08 -10.74
N TYR A 7 8.12 -3.55 -11.96
CA TYR A 7 7.16 -2.49 -12.26
C TYR A 7 5.72 -3.00 -12.27
N ALA A 8 5.46 -4.17 -12.87
CA ALA A 8 4.18 -4.86 -12.76
C ALA A 8 3.80 -5.14 -11.29
N LYS A 9 4.78 -5.53 -10.46
CA LYS A 9 4.57 -5.71 -9.01
C LYS A 9 4.20 -4.39 -8.32
N ARG A 10 4.89 -3.29 -8.65
CA ARG A 10 4.58 -1.95 -8.11
C ARG A 10 3.15 -1.55 -8.47
N GLN A 11 2.77 -1.66 -9.74
CA GLN A 11 1.41 -1.33 -10.19
C GLN A 11 0.36 -2.12 -9.41
N TRP A 12 0.55 -3.43 -9.30
CA TRP A 12 -0.35 -4.30 -8.55
C TRP A 12 -0.43 -3.88 -7.07
N GLN A 13 0.70 -3.57 -6.40
CA GLN A 13 0.69 -3.12 -5.01
C GLN A 13 -0.09 -1.81 -4.82
N LEU A 14 0.11 -0.83 -5.72
CA LEU A 14 -0.57 0.47 -5.64
C LEU A 14 -2.07 0.36 -5.87
N GLU A 15 -2.52 -0.48 -6.81
CA GLU A 15 -3.94 -0.76 -7.02
C GLU A 15 -4.58 -1.40 -5.77
N HIS A 16 -3.81 -2.15 -4.99
CA HIS A 16 -4.25 -2.80 -3.76
C HIS A 16 -4.05 -1.96 -2.51
N MET A 17 -3.51 -0.73 -2.61
CA MET A 17 -3.33 0.19 -1.48
C MET A 17 -4.64 0.77 -0.91
N ALA A 18 -5.80 0.35 -1.42
CA ALA A 18 -7.11 0.65 -0.80
C ALA A 18 -7.33 -0.02 0.57
N ALA A 19 -6.27 -0.52 1.23
CA ALA A 19 -6.28 -1.14 2.56
C ALA A 19 -6.92 -0.26 3.64
N PHE A 20 -6.82 1.07 3.55
CA PHE A 20 -7.54 1.98 4.46
C PHE A 20 -9.05 1.74 4.52
N ARG A 21 -9.68 1.39 3.38
CA ARG A 21 -11.11 1.06 3.35
C ARG A 21 -11.42 -0.19 4.16
N VAL A 22 -10.49 -1.14 4.22
CA VAL A 22 -10.63 -2.35 5.04
C VAL A 22 -10.47 -2.01 6.52
N PHE A 23 -9.46 -1.21 6.88
CA PHE A 23 -9.22 -0.77 8.26
C PHE A 23 -10.40 0.03 8.83
N ALA A 24 -10.94 0.98 8.06
CA ALA A 24 -12.12 1.75 8.44
C ALA A 24 -13.33 0.84 8.71
N ARG A 25 -13.61 -0.12 7.82
CA ARG A 25 -14.71 -1.09 8.01
C ARG A 25 -14.51 -2.02 9.21
N LYS A 26 -13.28 -2.21 9.67
CA LYS A 26 -12.95 -3.04 10.84
C LYS A 26 -12.89 -2.24 12.15
N GLY A 27 -13.08 -0.92 12.10
CA GLY A 27 -13.03 -0.05 13.27
C GLY A 27 -11.61 0.19 13.80
N TYR A 28 -10.58 0.01 12.97
CA TYR A 28 -9.17 0.23 13.35
C TYR A 28 -8.69 1.66 13.12
N THR A 29 -9.58 2.57 12.76
CA THR A 29 -9.27 3.97 12.47
C THR A 29 -9.58 4.84 13.67
N GLU A 30 -8.66 5.75 14.02
CA GLU A 30 -8.88 6.80 15.01
C GLU A 30 -8.94 8.15 14.29
N GLY A 31 -10.14 8.60 13.91
CA GLY A 31 -10.31 9.85 13.16
C GLY A 31 -9.54 9.84 11.83
N THR A 32 -8.76 10.89 11.56
CA THR A 32 -7.85 10.98 10.40
C THR A 32 -6.46 10.40 10.67
N ALA A 33 -6.25 9.79 11.84
CA ALA A 33 -4.97 9.21 12.19
C ALA A 33 -4.77 7.85 11.49
N GLY A 34 -3.53 7.62 11.05
CA GLY A 34 -3.11 6.35 10.47
C GLY A 34 -2.38 6.55 9.14
N HIS A 35 -1.31 5.78 8.97
CA HIS A 35 -0.59 5.66 7.70
C HIS A 35 -0.38 4.18 7.38
N ILE A 36 -0.53 3.81 6.12
CA ILE A 36 -0.11 2.50 5.60
C ILE A 36 0.95 2.78 4.56
N SER A 37 2.13 2.19 4.76
CA SER A 37 3.22 2.25 3.81
C SER A 37 3.52 0.89 3.21
N VAL A 38 3.93 0.89 1.94
CA VAL A 38 4.45 -0.29 1.25
C VAL A 38 5.80 0.05 0.64
N ARG A 39 6.78 -0.83 0.85
CA ARG A 39 8.12 -0.68 0.26
C ARG A 39 8.03 -0.84 -1.25
N ASP A 40 8.66 0.07 -1.98
CA ASP A 40 8.70 0.01 -3.43
C ASP A 40 9.55 -1.19 -3.90
N PRO A 41 9.03 -2.06 -4.78
CA PRO A 41 9.75 -3.22 -5.29
C PRO A 41 10.79 -2.88 -6.35
N VAL A 42 10.76 -1.66 -6.91
CA VAL A 42 11.73 -1.16 -7.90
C VAL A 42 12.87 -0.39 -7.23
N ASP A 43 12.55 0.45 -6.24
CA ASP A 43 13.56 1.14 -5.41
C ASP A 43 13.33 0.83 -3.92
N PRO A 44 14.03 -0.19 -3.37
CA PRO A 44 13.83 -0.63 -1.99
C PRO A 44 14.12 0.43 -0.91
N SER A 45 14.76 1.55 -1.25
CA SER A 45 15.02 2.66 -0.33
C SER A 45 13.80 3.58 -0.14
N THR A 46 12.78 3.44 -0.98
CA THR A 46 11.58 4.29 -1.00
C THR A 46 10.32 3.54 -0.56
N PHE A 47 9.32 4.31 -0.11
CA PHE A 47 8.03 3.81 0.31
C PHE A 47 6.90 4.60 -0.35
N TRP A 48 5.83 3.89 -0.69
CA TRP A 48 4.55 4.48 -1.04
C TRP A 48 3.70 4.59 0.21
N ILE A 49 3.03 5.72 0.38
CA ILE A 49 2.18 6.03 1.54
C ILE A 49 0.85 6.59 1.04
N ASN A 50 -0.22 6.38 1.80
CA ASN A 50 -1.46 7.09 1.55
C ASN A 50 -1.27 8.61 1.73
N PRO A 51 -1.93 9.45 0.92
CA PRO A 51 -2.02 10.88 1.20
C PRO A 51 -2.83 11.15 2.49
#